data_AF-A0A8J2QR72-F1
#
_entry.id   AF-A0A8J2QR72-F1
#
_cell.length_a   1.000
_cell.length_b   1.000
_cell.length_c   1.000
_cell.angle_alpha   90.00
_cell.angle_beta   90.00
_cell.angle_gamma   90.00
#
_symmetry.space_group_name_H-M   'P 1'
#
loop_
_entity.id
_entity.type
_entity.pdbx_description
1 polymer ?
#
loop_
_entity_poly.entity_id
_entity_poly.type
_entity_poly.pdbx_seq_one_letter_code
_entity_poly.pdbx_strand_id
1 'polypeptide(L)'
;MLKTLFHLSVFVINSSFLCYDQMYLELPMPTKAMENLPFKSRSMFLTIWCLVLQTIYHLVSFLNDIAGSNARAPKKPPVIRKIKDTLFSVAFTAAIYVSLAFWGIYAVDRDLIFPDAVAKVYTPLFNHIMHTTITVFILIELLTSHISYPSRKVGLSALFTFKLLYLTWFFVIYVKTGAWPYPIFDKLNWPARFGFIAVSLYIAFIFYVIGEKINKLVSSSKVTYTNGTTKSKPKKT
;
A
#
# COMPACT_ATOMS: atom_id res chain seq x y z
N MET A 1 9.24 8.40 21.29
CA MET A 1 10.01 7.14 21.40
C MET A 1 9.26 5.95 20.79
N LEU A 2 8.09 5.53 21.31
CA LEU A 2 7.38 4.34 20.79
C LEU A 2 7.02 4.40 19.28
N LYS A 3 6.51 5.54 18.79
CA LYS A 3 6.20 5.72 17.36
C LYS A 3 7.43 5.64 16.46
N THR A 4 8.52 6.27 16.90
CA THR A 4 9.81 6.25 16.21
C THR A 4 10.36 4.84 16.09
N LEU A 5 10.28 4.06 17.17
CA LEU A 5 10.64 2.64 17.17
C LEU A 5 9.73 1.83 16.25
N PHE A 6 8.41 2.08 16.26
CA PHE A 6 7.48 1.42 15.33
C PHE A 6 7.84 1.68 13.86
N HIS A 7 8.06 2.94 13.47
CA HIS A 7 8.45 3.27 12.10
C HIS A 7 9.77 2.62 11.69
N LEU A 8 10.78 2.67 12.57
CA LEU A 8 12.07 2.03 12.31
C LEU A 8 11.93 0.50 12.19
N SER A 9 11.18 -0.14 13.08
CA SER A 9 10.96 -1.59 13.07
C SER A 9 10.27 -2.04 11.79
N VAL A 10 9.21 -1.36 11.34
CA VAL A 10 8.53 -1.72 10.08
C VAL A 10 9.44 -1.50 8.88
N PHE A 11 10.20 -0.40 8.86
CA PHE A 11 11.20 -0.17 7.82
C PHE A 11 12.23 -1.31 7.76
N VAL A 12 12.79 -1.71 8.91
CA VAL A 12 13.77 -2.80 9.00
C VAL A 12 13.15 -4.14 8.59
N ILE A 13 11.95 -4.48 9.07
CA ILE A 13 11.27 -5.74 8.71
C ILE A 13 11.07 -5.83 7.19
N ASN A 14 10.52 -4.78 6.58
CA ASN A 14 10.25 -4.81 5.13
C ASN A 14 11.54 -4.80 4.32
N SER A 15 12.56 -4.04 4.76
CA SER A 15 13.87 -4.00 4.07
C SER A 15 14.58 -5.35 4.16
N SER A 16 14.61 -5.97 5.35
CA SER A 16 15.19 -7.30 5.56
C SER A 16 14.48 -8.36 4.72
N PHE A 17 13.14 -8.31 4.62
CA PHE A 17 12.40 -9.20 3.74
C PHE A 17 12.77 -8.99 2.27
N LEU A 18 12.78 -7.75 1.79
CA LEU A 18 13.14 -7.43 0.40
C LEU A 18 14.57 -7.87 0.08
N CYS A 19 15.53 -7.62 0.97
CA CYS A 19 16.91 -8.07 0.81
C CYS A 19 16.98 -9.61 0.78
N TYR A 20 16.30 -10.28 1.70
CA TYR A 20 16.28 -11.74 1.76
C TYR A 20 15.68 -12.35 0.48
N ASP A 21 14.55 -11.83 0.01
CA ASP A 21 13.92 -12.25 -1.24
C ASP A 21 14.89 -12.15 -2.42
N GLN A 22 15.54 -10.99 -2.57
CA GLN A 22 16.45 -10.76 -3.69
C GLN A 22 17.73 -11.60 -3.59
N MET A 23 18.25 -11.84 -2.40
CA MET A 23 19.51 -12.58 -2.20
C MET A 23 19.33 -14.09 -2.28
N TYR A 24 18.21 -14.63 -1.77
CA TYR A 24 18.08 -16.06 -1.50
C TYR A 24 16.92 -16.75 -2.19
N LEU A 25 15.90 -16.02 -2.66
CA LEU A 25 14.75 -16.63 -3.29
C LEU A 25 14.87 -16.61 -4.81
N GLU A 26 14.52 -17.74 -5.42
CA GLU A 26 14.37 -17.88 -6.87
C GLU A 26 12.93 -18.29 -7.16
N LEU A 27 12.21 -17.47 -7.93
CA LEU A 27 10.85 -17.78 -8.33
C LEU A 27 10.87 -18.48 -9.70
N PRO A 28 10.20 -19.61 -9.85
CA PRO A 28 10.01 -20.23 -11.16
C PRO A 28 9.12 -19.32 -12.00
N MET A 29 9.64 -18.85 -13.13
CA MET A 29 8.90 -18.00 -14.04
C MET A 29 8.10 -18.83 -15.05
N PRO A 30 6.87 -18.41 -15.42
CA PRO A 30 6.06 -19.13 -16.41
C PRO A 30 6.73 -19.19 -17.80
N THR A 31 7.58 -18.21 -18.12
CA THR A 31 8.32 -18.14 -19.38
C THR A 31 9.75 -17.68 -19.15
N LYS A 32 10.70 -18.15 -19.99
CA LYS A 32 12.09 -17.68 -19.95
C LYS A 32 12.23 -16.17 -20.15
N ALA A 33 11.35 -15.57 -20.95
CA ALA A 33 11.33 -14.13 -21.19
C ALA A 33 11.09 -13.32 -19.90
N MET A 34 10.43 -13.93 -18.90
CA MET A 34 10.18 -13.29 -17.62
C MET A 34 11.34 -13.42 -16.63
N GLU A 35 12.31 -14.33 -16.83
CA GLU A 35 13.44 -14.55 -15.91
C GLU A 35 14.38 -13.34 -15.80
N ASN A 36 14.50 -12.57 -16.89
CA ASN A 36 15.39 -11.41 -16.97
C ASN A 36 14.70 -10.08 -16.62
N LEU A 37 13.51 -10.12 -16.03
CA LEU A 37 12.80 -8.90 -15.62
C LEU A 37 13.48 -8.26 -14.40
N PRO A 38 13.42 -6.92 -14.26
CA PRO A 38 13.98 -6.19 -13.13
C PRO A 38 13.55 -6.77 -11.78
N PHE A 39 14.46 -6.69 -10.80
CA PHE A 39 14.22 -7.14 -9.43
C PHE A 39 13.93 -8.66 -9.34
N LYS A 40 14.68 -9.46 -10.09
CA LYS A 40 14.49 -10.92 -10.25
C LYS A 40 13.03 -11.25 -10.56
N SER A 41 12.45 -10.49 -11.49
CA SER A 41 11.05 -10.57 -11.91
C SER A 41 10.00 -10.11 -10.91
N ARG A 42 10.34 -9.83 -9.64
CA ARG A 42 9.37 -9.43 -8.60
C ARG A 42 8.66 -8.11 -8.92
N SER A 43 9.29 -7.24 -9.72
CA SER A 43 8.70 -5.98 -10.16
C SER A 43 7.39 -6.15 -10.94
N MET A 44 7.05 -7.34 -11.44
CA MET A 44 5.76 -7.61 -12.10
C MET A 44 4.56 -7.61 -11.14
N PHE A 45 4.80 -7.88 -9.85
CA PHE A 45 3.74 -8.03 -8.86
C PHE A 45 3.45 -6.70 -8.15
N LEU A 46 2.18 -6.26 -8.17
CA LEU A 46 1.72 -5.07 -7.45
C LEU A 46 2.06 -5.14 -5.95
N THR A 47 2.07 -6.34 -5.36
CA THR A 47 2.46 -6.53 -3.96
C THR A 47 3.85 -6.00 -3.65
N ILE A 48 4.81 -6.16 -4.56
CA ILE A 48 6.18 -5.68 -4.38
C ILE A 48 6.24 -4.15 -4.45
N TRP A 49 5.48 -3.55 -5.37
CA TRP A 49 5.32 -2.09 -5.42
C TRP A 49 4.70 -1.54 -4.13
N CYS A 50 3.70 -2.24 -3.60
CA CYS A 50 3.07 -1.89 -2.33
C CYS A 50 4.04 -2.02 -1.16
N LEU A 51 4.82 -3.10 -1.10
CA LEU A 51 5.79 -3.32 -0.03
C LEU A 51 6.90 -2.25 -0.06
N VAL A 52 7.42 -1.93 -1.25
CA VAL A 52 8.39 -0.82 -1.43
C VAL A 52 7.79 0.52 -1.01
N LEU A 53 6.54 0.81 -1.39
CA LEU A 53 5.84 2.01 -0.95
C LEU A 53 5.68 2.07 0.58
N GLN A 54 5.36 0.94 1.21
CA GLN A 54 5.28 0.83 2.67
C GLN A 54 6.65 1.05 3.33
N THR A 55 7.73 0.49 2.77
CA THR A 55 9.11 0.70 3.25
C THR A 55 9.50 2.18 3.17
N ILE A 56 9.27 2.82 2.02
CA ILE A 56 9.56 4.25 1.82
C ILE A 56 8.73 5.10 2.78
N TYR A 57 7.44 4.80 2.94
CA TYR A 57 6.57 5.50 3.86
C TYR A 57 7.11 5.45 5.29
N HIS A 58 7.45 4.28 5.80
CA HIS A 58 7.93 4.12 7.18
C HIS A 58 9.32 4.76 7.39
N LEU A 59 10.19 4.75 6.36
CA LEU A 59 11.44 5.50 6.39
C LEU A 59 11.18 7.02 6.50
N VAL A 60 10.31 7.57 5.65
CA VAL A 60 9.97 9.00 5.69
C VAL A 60 9.30 9.36 7.02
N SER A 61 8.47 8.47 7.58
CA SER A 61 7.86 8.65 8.90
C SER A 61 8.89 8.67 10.02
N PHE A 62 9.86 7.75 10.01
CA PHE A 62 10.98 7.73 10.96
C PHE A 62 11.81 9.01 10.87
N LEU A 63 12.17 9.45 9.65
CA LEU A 63 12.91 10.70 9.45
C LEU A 63 12.10 11.93 9.90
N ASN A 64 10.79 11.95 9.68
CA ASN A 64 9.90 13.00 10.19
C ASN A 64 9.82 12.98 11.72
N ASP A 65 9.93 11.83 12.37
CA ASP A 65 9.93 11.76 13.83
C ASP A 65 11.20 12.37 14.45
N ILE A 66 12.33 12.32 13.74
CA ILE A 66 13.61 12.86 14.18
C ILE A 66 13.72 14.36 13.85
N ALA A 67 13.43 14.73 12.60
CA ALA A 67 13.76 16.06 12.06
C ALA A 67 12.53 16.87 11.62
N GLY A 68 11.34 16.28 11.65
CA GLY A 68 10.09 16.88 11.20
C GLY A 68 9.21 17.39 12.33
N SER A 69 7.89 17.27 12.14
CA SER A 69 6.93 17.64 13.17
C SER A 69 5.71 16.73 13.13
N ASN A 70 5.36 16.20 14.29
CA ASN A 70 4.12 15.46 14.52
C ASN A 70 3.08 16.29 15.28
N ALA A 71 3.27 17.61 15.34
CA ALA A 71 2.27 18.52 15.89
C ALA A 71 0.93 18.32 15.15
N ARG A 72 -0.16 18.45 15.89
CA ARG A 72 -1.50 18.17 15.39
C ARG A 72 -1.98 19.17 14.35
N ALA A 73 -1.64 20.44 14.53
CA ALA A 73 -1.99 21.54 13.64
C ALA A 73 -0.82 22.54 13.57
N PRO A 74 0.31 22.16 12.94
CA PRO A 74 1.44 23.07 12.80
C PRO A 74 1.03 24.23 11.89
N LYS A 75 1.31 25.47 12.30
CA LYS A 75 1.04 26.67 11.47
C LYS A 75 1.74 26.59 10.10
N LYS A 76 2.95 25.99 10.06
CA LYS A 76 3.74 25.75 8.86
C LYS A 76 4.27 24.30 8.90
N PRO A 77 3.56 23.31 8.34
CA PRO A 77 4.05 21.94 8.33
C PRO A 77 5.33 21.83 7.49
N PRO A 78 6.40 21.18 8.00
CA PRO A 78 7.64 20.99 7.24
C PRO A 78 7.39 20.13 6.00
N VAL A 79 8.25 20.25 4.98
CA VAL A 79 8.08 19.54 3.69
C VAL A 79 8.01 18.02 3.90
N ILE A 80 8.88 17.46 4.75
CA ILE A 80 8.89 16.03 5.07
C ILE A 80 7.55 15.53 5.61
N ARG A 81 6.83 16.36 6.39
CA ARG A 81 5.50 16.03 6.90
C ARG A 81 4.46 15.99 5.78
N LYS A 82 4.52 16.92 4.82
CA LYS A 82 3.61 16.92 3.65
C LYS A 82 3.85 15.71 2.75
N ILE A 83 5.13 15.36 2.54
CA ILE A 83 5.51 14.16 1.79
C ILE A 83 4.99 12.91 2.50
N LYS A 84 5.24 12.78 3.81
CA LYS A 84 4.75 11.69 4.64
C LYS A 84 3.23 11.52 4.51
N ASP A 85 2.47 12.60 4.69
CA ASP A 85 1.01 12.53 4.69
C ASP A 85 0.43 12.21 3.29
N THR A 86 1.12 12.66 2.23
CA THR A 86 0.74 12.28 0.85
C THR A 86 1.04 10.81 0.59
N LEU A 87 2.23 10.34 0.95
CA LEU A 87 2.63 8.93 0.85
C LEU A 87 1.68 8.03 1.63
N PHE A 88 1.27 8.44 2.84
CA PHE A 88 0.30 7.70 3.64
C PHE A 88 -0.98 7.41 2.85
N SER A 89 -1.54 8.42 2.17
CA SER A 89 -2.81 8.26 1.45
C SER A 89 -2.72 7.22 0.32
N VAL A 90 -1.57 7.14 -0.36
CA VAL A 90 -1.31 6.14 -1.41
C VAL A 90 -1.00 4.77 -0.77
N ALA A 91 -0.14 4.74 0.24
CA ALA A 91 0.30 3.52 0.93
C ALA A 91 -0.86 2.80 1.62
N PHE A 92 -1.74 3.56 2.30
CA PHE A 92 -2.97 3.05 2.90
C PHE A 92 -3.86 2.41 1.84
N THR A 93 -4.18 3.15 0.78
CA THR A 93 -5.06 2.66 -0.28
C THR A 93 -4.49 1.41 -0.96
N ALA A 94 -3.19 1.42 -1.25
CA ALA A 94 -2.50 0.28 -1.87
C ALA A 94 -2.50 -0.94 -0.96
N ALA A 95 -2.22 -0.79 0.34
CA ALA A 95 -2.17 -1.91 1.27
C ALA A 95 -3.52 -2.59 1.46
N ILE A 96 -4.59 -1.81 1.68
CA ILE A 96 -5.95 -2.35 1.79
C ILE A 96 -6.35 -3.05 0.49
N TYR A 97 -6.09 -2.42 -0.67
CA TYR A 97 -6.38 -3.01 -1.97
C TYR A 97 -5.64 -4.32 -2.20
N VAL A 98 -4.31 -4.34 -2.03
CA VAL A 98 -3.47 -5.53 -2.27
C VAL A 98 -3.88 -6.67 -1.34
N SER A 99 -4.09 -6.38 -0.05
CA SER A 99 -4.48 -7.39 0.93
C SER A 99 -5.83 -8.02 0.58
N LEU A 100 -6.86 -7.19 0.34
CA LEU A 100 -8.20 -7.70 0.06
C LEU A 100 -8.31 -8.38 -1.32
N ALA A 101 -7.64 -7.84 -2.34
CA ALA A 101 -7.61 -8.47 -3.66
C ALA A 101 -6.89 -9.83 -3.58
N PHE A 102 -5.73 -9.89 -2.90
CA PHE A 102 -5.00 -11.13 -2.74
C PHE A 102 -5.82 -12.17 -1.98
N TRP A 103 -6.25 -11.88 -0.75
CA TRP A 103 -6.97 -12.87 0.06
C TRP A 103 -8.34 -13.21 -0.51
N GLY A 104 -9.01 -12.26 -1.16
CA GLY A 104 -10.29 -12.50 -1.83
C GLY A 104 -10.16 -13.47 -2.99
N ILE A 105 -9.18 -13.26 -3.88
CA ILE A 105 -8.93 -14.19 -5.00
C ILE A 105 -8.38 -15.51 -4.46
N TYR A 106 -7.46 -15.47 -3.49
CA TYR A 106 -6.85 -16.65 -2.87
C TYR A 106 -7.91 -17.60 -2.28
N ALA A 107 -8.95 -17.05 -1.64
CA ALA A 107 -10.03 -17.83 -1.06
C ALA A 107 -10.97 -18.47 -2.08
N VAL A 108 -11.05 -17.93 -3.30
CA VAL A 108 -11.89 -18.47 -4.39
C VAL A 108 -11.11 -19.47 -5.22
N ASP A 109 -9.97 -19.03 -5.76
CA ASP A 109 -9.03 -19.85 -6.52
C ASP A 109 -7.64 -19.25 -6.41
N ARG A 110 -6.83 -19.90 -5.58
CA ARG A 110 -5.46 -19.51 -5.28
C ARG A 110 -4.56 -19.49 -6.52
N ASP A 111 -4.73 -20.42 -7.46
CA ASP A 111 -3.81 -20.58 -8.57
C ASP A 111 -3.87 -19.41 -9.57
N LEU A 112 -4.91 -18.57 -9.47
CA LEU A 112 -5.05 -17.34 -10.24
C LEU A 112 -4.02 -16.27 -9.91
N ILE A 113 -3.39 -16.34 -8.73
CA ILE A 113 -2.45 -15.32 -8.22
C ILE A 113 -1.25 -15.89 -7.44
N PHE A 114 -1.33 -17.11 -6.92
CA PHE A 114 -0.31 -17.71 -6.07
C PHE A 114 -0.18 -19.23 -6.31
N PRO A 115 0.24 -19.62 -7.54
CA PRO A 115 0.29 -21.03 -7.96
C PRO A 115 1.31 -21.83 -7.15
N ASP A 116 1.18 -23.16 -7.19
CA ASP A 116 2.02 -24.10 -6.42
C ASP A 116 3.53 -23.92 -6.63
N ALA A 117 3.95 -23.51 -7.83
CA ALA A 117 5.36 -23.24 -8.11
C ALA A 117 5.90 -22.07 -7.25
N VAL A 118 5.08 -21.05 -7.04
CA VAL A 118 5.38 -19.89 -6.17
C VAL A 118 5.25 -20.28 -4.70
N ALA A 119 4.27 -21.11 -4.36
CA ALA A 119 4.04 -21.62 -3.01
C ALA A 119 5.22 -22.35 -2.38
N LYS A 120 5.98 -23.07 -3.20
CA LYS A 120 7.17 -23.81 -2.77
C LYS A 120 8.31 -22.88 -2.33
N VAL A 121 8.29 -21.63 -2.79
CA VAL A 121 9.33 -20.62 -2.51
C VAL A 121 8.86 -19.67 -1.40
N TYR A 122 7.64 -19.14 -1.53
CA TYR A 122 7.06 -18.27 -0.50
C TYR A 122 6.27 -19.08 0.52
N THR A 123 6.91 -19.30 1.67
CA THR A 123 6.28 -19.90 2.85
C THR A 123 5.05 -19.10 3.30
N PRO A 124 4.14 -19.69 4.11
CA PRO A 124 3.00 -18.96 4.67
C PRO A 124 3.39 -17.68 5.39
N LEU A 125 4.53 -17.68 6.10
CA LEU A 125 5.06 -16.48 6.76
C LEU A 125 5.35 -15.35 5.77
N PHE A 126 6.07 -15.66 4.68
CA PHE A 126 6.37 -14.66 3.65
C PHE A 126 5.11 -14.15 2.96
N ASN A 127 4.15 -15.04 2.74
CA ASN A 127 2.86 -14.65 2.19
C ASN A 127 2.12 -13.64 3.10
N HIS A 128 2.10 -13.87 4.41
CA HIS A 128 1.51 -12.93 5.37
C HIS A 128 2.29 -11.63 5.51
N ILE A 129 3.63 -11.64 5.44
CA ILE A 129 4.44 -10.41 5.41
C ILE A 129 4.06 -9.55 4.21
N MET A 130 3.86 -10.17 3.05
CA MET A 130 3.57 -9.44 1.83
C MET A 130 2.10 -8.98 1.72
N HIS A 131 1.14 -9.76 2.24
CA HIS A 131 -0.28 -9.53 2.00
C HIS A 131 -1.12 -9.21 3.24
N THR A 132 -0.60 -9.36 4.46
CA THR A 132 -1.34 -9.09 5.70
C THR A 132 -0.69 -7.99 6.51
N THR A 133 0.61 -8.10 6.82
CA THR A 133 1.28 -7.16 7.74
C THR A 133 1.29 -5.73 7.20
N ILE A 134 1.36 -5.54 5.87
CA ILE A 134 1.23 -4.22 5.23
C ILE A 134 -0.06 -3.49 5.61
N THR A 135 -1.17 -4.22 5.77
CA THR A 135 -2.47 -3.66 6.19
C THR A 135 -2.49 -3.43 7.69
N VAL A 136 -1.97 -4.38 8.49
CA VAL A 136 -1.89 -4.25 9.94
C VAL A 136 -1.06 -3.01 10.33
N PHE A 137 0.13 -2.85 9.76
CA PHE A 137 1.02 -1.73 10.06
C PHE A 137 0.41 -0.38 9.64
N ILE A 138 -0.18 -0.29 8.45
CA ILE A 138 -0.77 0.99 8.01
C ILE A 138 -2.04 1.36 8.79
N LEU A 139 -2.78 0.37 9.32
CA LEU A 139 -3.90 0.60 10.24
C LEU A 139 -3.42 1.05 11.61
N ILE A 140 -2.37 0.45 12.16
CA ILE A 140 -1.73 0.94 13.40
C ILE A 140 -1.29 2.39 13.21
N GLU A 141 -0.70 2.73 12.07
CA GLU A 141 -0.30 4.09 11.77
C GLU A 141 -1.51 5.05 11.70
N LEU A 142 -2.58 4.67 11.00
CA LEU A 142 -3.82 5.45 10.94
C LEU A 142 -4.37 5.77 12.34
N LEU A 143 -4.37 4.78 13.22
CA LEU A 143 -4.95 4.87 14.56
C LEU A 143 -4.06 5.66 15.51
N THR A 144 -2.75 5.50 15.43
CA THR A 144 -1.82 6.05 16.43
C THR A 144 -1.22 7.39 16.02
N SER A 145 -1.01 7.63 14.72
CA SER A 145 -0.43 8.88 14.21
C SER A 145 -1.50 9.92 13.88
N HIS A 146 -1.06 11.18 13.81
CA HIS A 146 -1.88 12.22 13.19
C HIS A 146 -1.51 12.23 11.72
N ILE A 147 -2.46 12.10 10.80
CA ILE A 147 -2.21 12.25 9.37
C ILE A 147 -3.04 13.41 8.87
N SER A 148 -2.40 14.38 8.23
CA SER A 148 -3.09 15.48 7.54
C SER A 148 -3.32 15.04 6.11
N TYR A 149 -4.41 14.30 5.87
CA TYR A 149 -4.73 13.81 4.52
C TYR A 149 -4.60 14.96 3.49
N PRO A 150 -3.92 14.72 2.36
CA PRO A 150 -3.81 15.75 1.33
C PRO A 150 -5.20 16.12 0.81
N SER A 151 -5.29 17.24 0.10
CA SER A 151 -6.53 17.54 -0.62
C SER A 151 -6.88 16.36 -1.53
N ARG A 152 -8.17 16.06 -1.68
CA ARG A 152 -8.62 14.91 -2.45
C ARG A 152 -8.04 14.89 -3.87
N LYS A 153 -7.91 16.07 -4.51
CA LYS A 153 -7.25 16.21 -5.82
C LYS A 153 -5.80 15.73 -5.77
N VAL A 154 -5.00 16.22 -4.82
CA VAL A 154 -3.58 15.85 -4.70
C VAL A 154 -3.42 14.37 -4.39
N GLY A 155 -4.16 13.83 -3.42
CA GLY A 155 -4.04 12.42 -3.04
C GLY A 155 -4.54 11.46 -4.13
N LEU A 156 -5.65 11.77 -4.81
CA LEU A 156 -6.11 10.98 -5.94
C LEU A 156 -5.17 11.09 -7.15
N SER A 157 -4.58 12.27 -7.41
CA SER A 157 -3.55 12.41 -8.45
C SER A 157 -2.33 11.54 -8.12
N ALA A 158 -1.85 11.54 -6.88
CA ALA A 158 -0.73 10.68 -6.46
C ALA A 158 -1.07 9.18 -6.59
N LEU A 159 -2.27 8.77 -6.17
CA LEU A 159 -2.75 7.39 -6.30
C LEU A 159 -2.88 6.98 -7.78
N PHE A 160 -3.44 7.86 -8.61
CA PHE A 160 -3.59 7.63 -10.05
C PHE A 160 -2.22 7.46 -10.70
N THR A 161 -1.26 8.33 -10.41
CA THR A 161 0.12 8.20 -10.91
C THR A 161 0.74 6.85 -10.50
N PHE A 162 0.62 6.45 -9.23
CA PHE A 162 1.11 5.15 -8.76
C PHE A 162 0.48 3.98 -9.54
N LYS A 163 -0.85 3.98 -9.70
CA LYS A 163 -1.57 2.93 -10.44
C LYS A 163 -1.22 2.94 -11.93
N LEU A 164 -1.08 4.11 -12.55
CA LEU A 164 -0.72 4.25 -13.95
C LEU A 164 0.68 3.74 -14.24
N LEU A 165 1.66 4.04 -13.37
CA LEU A 165 3.02 3.52 -13.48
C LEU A 165 3.03 1.99 -13.42
N TYR A 166 2.32 1.41 -12.44
CA TYR A 166 2.22 -0.05 -12.33
C TYR A 166 1.52 -0.66 -13.56
N LEU A 167 0.38 -0.12 -14.00
CA LEU A 167 -0.35 -0.65 -15.15
C LEU A 167 0.46 -0.53 -16.45
N THR A 168 1.20 0.57 -16.62
CA THR A 168 2.12 0.73 -17.76
C THR A 168 3.16 -0.40 -17.74
N TRP A 169 3.78 -0.64 -16.58
CA TRP A 169 4.75 -1.73 -16.43
C TRP A 169 4.12 -3.12 -16.67
N PHE A 170 2.91 -3.35 -16.15
CA PHE A 170 2.14 -4.57 -16.35
C PHE A 170 1.91 -4.88 -17.84
N PHE A 171 1.51 -3.89 -18.64
CA PHE A 171 1.36 -4.05 -20.08
C PHE A 171 2.69 -4.18 -20.83
N VAL A 172 3.74 -3.45 -20.41
CA VAL A 172 5.09 -3.59 -20.99
C VAL A 172 5.59 -5.03 -20.83
N ILE A 173 5.36 -5.67 -19.68
CA ILE A 173 5.71 -7.08 -19.47
C ILE A 173 4.97 -7.96 -20.47
N TYR A 174 3.66 -7.79 -20.63
CA TYR A 174 2.88 -8.59 -21.58
C TYR A 174 3.40 -8.42 -23.01
N VAL A 175 3.63 -7.19 -23.46
CA VAL A 175 4.15 -6.91 -24.81
C VAL A 175 5.54 -7.53 -25.03
N LYS A 176 6.41 -7.51 -24.01
CA LYS A 176 7.78 -8.04 -24.14
C LYS A 176 7.86 -9.56 -24.02
N THR A 177 7.00 -10.17 -23.23
CA THR A 177 7.13 -11.59 -22.84
C THR A 177 6.04 -12.49 -23.42
N GLY A 178 4.94 -11.90 -23.91
CA GLY A 178 3.76 -12.63 -24.36
C GLY A 178 2.93 -13.26 -23.22
N ALA A 179 3.31 -13.05 -21.95
CA ALA A 179 2.67 -13.65 -20.79
C ALA A 179 2.24 -12.60 -19.76
N TRP A 180 1.15 -12.89 -19.04
CA TRP A 180 0.63 -11.99 -18.02
C TRP A 180 1.31 -12.23 -16.66
N PRO A 181 1.50 -11.17 -15.86
CA PRO A 181 1.99 -11.34 -14.49
C PRO A 181 1.10 -12.15 -13.56
N TYR A 182 -0.20 -12.23 -13.85
CA TYR A 182 -1.18 -12.97 -13.06
C TYR A 182 -1.94 -13.95 -13.96
N PRO A 183 -1.98 -15.27 -13.64
CA PRO A 183 -2.69 -16.28 -14.42
C PRO A 183 -4.16 -15.97 -14.70
N ILE A 184 -4.84 -15.20 -13.85
CA ILE A 184 -6.22 -14.75 -14.11
C ILE A 184 -6.38 -14.06 -15.46
N PHE A 185 -5.38 -13.30 -15.93
CA PHE A 185 -5.47 -12.58 -17.20
C PHE A 185 -5.39 -13.51 -18.42
N ASP A 186 -4.81 -14.71 -18.29
CA ASP A 186 -4.84 -15.73 -19.35
C ASP A 186 -6.26 -16.29 -19.55
N LYS A 187 -7.09 -16.28 -18.49
CA LYS A 187 -8.48 -16.77 -18.53
C LYS A 187 -9.48 -15.75 -19.05
N LEU A 188 -9.10 -14.47 -19.08
CA LEU A 188 -9.98 -13.36 -19.49
C LEU A 188 -9.74 -12.98 -20.95
N ASN A 189 -10.82 -12.76 -21.70
CA ASN A 189 -10.74 -12.07 -22.99
C ASN A 189 -10.46 -10.57 -22.80
N TRP A 190 -10.13 -9.86 -23.88
CA TRP A 190 -9.77 -8.44 -23.81
C TRP A 190 -10.83 -7.55 -23.12
N PRO A 191 -12.13 -7.63 -23.46
CA PRO A 191 -13.15 -6.87 -22.75
C PRO A 191 -13.16 -7.13 -21.23
N ALA A 192 -13.06 -8.40 -20.82
CA ALA A 192 -13.05 -8.76 -19.40
C ALA A 192 -11.77 -8.30 -18.69
N ARG A 193 -10.62 -8.28 -19.36
CA ARG A 193 -9.37 -7.69 -18.81
C ARG A 193 -9.53 -6.20 -18.52
N PHE A 194 -10.09 -5.44 -19.45
CA PHE A 194 -10.35 -4.01 -19.25
C PHE A 194 -11.40 -3.78 -18.15
N GLY A 195 -12.45 -4.61 -18.11
CA GLY A 195 -13.44 -4.59 -17.02
C GLY A 195 -12.80 -4.85 -15.66
N PHE A 196 -11.95 -5.86 -15.55
CA PHE A 196 -11.23 -6.19 -14.31
C PHE A 196 -10.35 -5.01 -13.84
N ILE A 197 -9.60 -4.39 -14.75
CA ILE A 197 -8.77 -3.22 -14.42
C ILE A 197 -9.63 -2.03 -14.00
N ALA A 198 -10.74 -1.76 -14.70
CA ALA A 198 -11.65 -0.65 -14.37
C ALA A 198 -12.27 -0.83 -12.96
N VAL A 199 -12.77 -2.03 -12.65
CA VAL A 199 -13.30 -2.37 -11.33
C VAL A 199 -12.21 -2.24 -10.26
N SER A 200 -11.00 -2.71 -10.55
CA SER A 200 -9.85 -2.60 -9.64
C SER A 200 -9.50 -1.14 -9.30
N LEU A 201 -9.52 -0.25 -10.30
CA LEU A 201 -9.28 1.18 -10.11
C LEU A 201 -10.41 1.83 -9.32
N TYR A 202 -11.66 1.45 -9.58
CA TYR A 202 -12.83 1.95 -8.85
C TYR A 202 -12.82 1.53 -7.37
N ILE A 203 -12.47 0.27 -7.08
CA ILE A 203 -12.29 -0.22 -5.70
C ILE A 203 -11.18 0.56 -4.99
N ALA A 204 -10.05 0.81 -5.66
CA ALA A 204 -8.98 1.62 -5.08
C ALA A 204 -9.44 3.05 -4.75
N PHE A 205 -10.24 3.67 -5.61
CA PHE A 205 -10.86 4.97 -5.33
C PHE A 205 -11.77 4.91 -4.08
N ILE A 206 -12.60 3.87 -3.94
CA ILE A 206 -13.43 3.68 -2.75
C ILE A 206 -12.57 3.57 -1.49
N PHE A 207 -11.51 2.77 -1.50
CA PHE A 207 -10.62 2.61 -0.35
C PHE A 207 -9.89 3.91 0.02
N TYR A 208 -9.52 4.73 -0.97
CA TYR A 208 -8.98 6.07 -0.70
C TYR A 208 -9.99 6.93 0.07
N VAL A 209 -11.25 6.96 -0.37
CA VAL A 209 -12.32 7.75 0.28
C VAL A 209 -12.62 7.21 1.69
N ILE A 210 -12.60 5.89 1.88
CA ILE A 210 -12.76 5.26 3.19
C ILE A 210 -11.61 5.68 4.12
N GLY A 211 -10.36 5.60 3.65
CA GLY A 211 -9.19 6.02 4.42
C GLY A 211 -9.27 7.49 4.84
N GLU A 212 -9.69 8.37 3.92
CA GLU A 212 -9.90 9.79 4.21
C GLU A 212 -10.95 9.99 5.32
N LYS A 213 -12.08 9.27 5.24
CA LYS A 213 -13.17 9.35 6.24
C LYS A 213 -12.75 8.83 7.60
N ILE A 214 -12.11 7.66 7.66
CA ILE A 214 -11.63 7.08 8.93
C ILE A 214 -10.59 8.01 9.56
N ASN A 215 -9.67 8.57 8.77
CA ASN A 215 -8.70 9.52 9.30
C ASN A 215 -9.37 10.76 9.94
N LYS A 216 -10.43 11.30 9.32
CA LYS A 216 -11.20 12.41 9.88
C LYS A 216 -11.89 12.02 11.19
N LEU A 217 -12.47 10.83 11.27
CA LEU A 217 -13.09 10.31 12.49
C LEU A 217 -12.08 10.14 13.63
N VAL A 218 -10.98 9.42 13.37
CA VAL A 218 -9.89 9.20 14.34
C VAL A 218 -9.30 10.54 14.80
N SER A 219 -9.09 11.48 13.87
CA SER A 219 -8.59 12.81 14.19
C SER A 219 -9.57 13.65 15.01
N SER A 220 -10.88 13.45 14.85
CA SER A 220 -11.90 14.18 15.62
C SER A 220 -12.03 13.62 17.04
N SER A 221 -12.03 12.29 17.20
CA SER A 221 -12.08 11.64 18.53
C SER A 221 -10.91 12.05 19.41
N LYS A 222 -9.71 12.19 18.84
CA LYS A 222 -8.53 12.69 19.57
C LYS A 222 -8.71 14.12 20.11
N VAL A 223 -9.67 14.93 19.61
CA VAL A 223 -9.91 16.33 20.08
C VAL A 223 -10.73 16.28 21.35
N THR A 224 -11.74 15.43 21.39
CA THR A 224 -12.74 15.38 22.46
C THR A 224 -12.14 14.99 23.80
N TYR A 225 -11.11 14.12 23.83
CA TYR A 225 -10.46 13.70 25.07
C TYR A 225 -9.42 14.68 25.64
N THR A 226 -8.93 15.64 24.84
CA THR A 226 -7.92 16.62 25.31
C THR A 226 -8.56 17.86 25.94
N ASN A 227 -9.85 18.07 25.74
CA ASN A 227 -10.59 19.17 26.34
C ASN A 227 -11.54 18.62 27.42
N GLY A 228 -11.03 18.42 28.63
CA GLY A 228 -11.84 18.24 29.85
C GLY A 228 -12.69 19.47 30.24
N THR A 229 -13.13 20.26 29.25
CA THR A 229 -14.08 21.36 29.40
C THR A 229 -15.05 21.31 28.23
N THR A 230 -16.26 20.86 28.52
CA THR A 230 -17.43 20.94 27.65
C THR A 230 -17.74 22.42 27.38
N LYS A 231 -17.51 22.90 26.16
CA LYS A 231 -18.21 24.10 25.66
C LYS A 231 -19.45 23.65 24.91
N SER A 232 -20.61 23.89 25.53
CA SER A 232 -21.92 23.75 24.90
C SER A 232 -21.97 24.60 23.63
N LYS A 233 -22.49 24.02 22.54
CA LYS A 233 -22.86 24.79 21.35
C LYS A 233 -24.06 25.68 21.71
N PRO A 234 -24.07 26.97 21.36
CA PRO A 234 -25.29 27.76 21.46
C PRO A 234 -26.29 27.23 20.42
N LYS A 235 -27.49 26.87 20.90
CA LYS A 235 -28.67 26.67 20.05
C LYS A 235 -28.91 27.98 19.30
N LYS A 236 -28.92 27.93 17.97
CA LYS A 236 -29.54 28.99 17.18
C LYS A 236 -31.05 28.75 17.21
N THR A 237 -31.75 29.67 17.83
CA THR A 237 -33.17 29.98 17.60
C THR A 237 -33.37 30.46 16.17
#